data_AF-A0A2I2A225-F1
#
_entry.id   AF-A0A2I2A225-F1
#
_cell.length_a   1.000
_cell.length_b   1.000
_cell.length_c   1.000
_cell.angle_alpha   90.00
_cell.angle_beta   90.00
_cell.angle_gamma   90.00
#
_symmetry.space_group_name_H-M   'P 1'
#
loop_
_entity.id
_entity.type
_entity.pdbx_description
1 polymer ?
#
loop_
_entity_poly.entity_id
_entity_poly.type
_entity_poly.pdbx_seq_one_letter_code
_entity_poly.pdbx_strand_id
1 'polypeptide(L)'
;MLKQKDKLHYETQLLAGLERYEREVGLLNGITYFENRQALIEQIIDSIRRVQYVQAIGSQQISQDRVDPNSSLFDPLKAAVFYRNNGNHDEACWLVYLAIHFGKHLVDGWRLTRDIYGALGMTNGPFTWQVMQGYPNAINDWLSQNYQAMRNDGVSRRFGNHRKYETLRPTSKGTGAAVRSYVDWVMRYGSHGDWFDRSIKTAQGDRREAFSWLYRTMRVHKFGRTAKFDYLTMLAKLDLAPIEANSAYLTGATGPLSGAKLLYGGRTTSSLSADKLDASLIELAKYLDIGMQEMEDALCNWQKSPGRYVAFRG
;
A
#
# COMPACT_ATOMS: atom_id res chain seq x y z
N MET A 1 -9.90 -19.23 -2.49
CA MET A 1 -10.76 -19.02 -3.68
C MET A 1 -12.15 -18.80 -3.12
N LEU A 2 -12.69 -17.57 -3.18
CA LEU A 2 -14.08 -17.34 -2.76
C LEU A 2 -14.99 -18.29 -3.53
N LYS A 3 -16.01 -18.80 -2.87
CA LYS A 3 -17.00 -19.64 -3.55
C LYS A 3 -17.72 -18.73 -4.55
N GLN A 4 -18.15 -19.27 -5.68
CA GLN A 4 -18.84 -18.51 -6.72
C GLN A 4 -20.05 -17.70 -6.18
N LYS A 5 -20.66 -18.19 -5.09
CA LYS A 5 -21.70 -17.50 -4.32
C LYS A 5 -21.27 -16.14 -3.76
N ASP A 6 -20.03 -15.98 -3.31
CA ASP A 6 -19.56 -14.72 -2.72
C ASP A 6 -19.32 -13.66 -3.80
N LYS A 7 -18.89 -14.06 -5.00
CA LYS A 7 -18.77 -13.13 -6.15
C LYS A 7 -20.14 -12.56 -6.52
N LEU A 8 -21.13 -13.43 -6.69
CA LEU A 8 -22.49 -13.04 -7.07
C LEU A 8 -23.12 -12.11 -6.02
N HIS A 9 -22.84 -12.35 -4.74
CA HIS A 9 -23.27 -11.47 -3.66
C HIS A 9 -22.70 -10.06 -3.81
N TYR A 10 -21.37 -9.91 -3.97
CA TYR A 10 -20.76 -8.59 -4.18
C TYR A 10 -21.25 -7.92 -5.46
N GLU A 11 -21.38 -8.65 -6.57
CA GLU A 11 -21.89 -8.09 -7.82
C GLU A 11 -23.29 -7.49 -7.63
N THR A 12 -24.18 -8.23 -6.97
CA THR A 12 -25.56 -7.78 -6.71
C THR A 12 -25.57 -6.55 -5.80
N GLN A 13 -24.79 -6.58 -4.71
CA GLN A 13 -24.68 -5.44 -3.78
C GLN A 13 -24.14 -4.18 -4.48
N LEU A 14 -23.06 -4.31 -5.25
CA LEU A 14 -22.41 -3.18 -5.91
C LEU A 14 -23.30 -2.60 -7.01
N LEU A 15 -23.99 -3.43 -7.79
CA LEU A 15 -24.97 -2.97 -8.78
C LEU A 15 -26.07 -2.15 -8.10
N ALA A 16 -26.69 -2.69 -7.05
CA ALA A 16 -27.75 -2.01 -6.32
C ALA A 16 -27.25 -0.69 -5.69
N GLY A 17 -26.01 -0.67 -5.18
CA GLY A 17 -25.38 0.53 -4.63
C GLY A 17 -25.15 1.62 -5.67
N LEU A 18 -24.66 1.26 -6.87
CA LEU A 18 -24.48 2.18 -7.98
C LEU A 18 -25.83 2.75 -8.47
N GLU A 19 -26.83 1.89 -8.67
CA GLU A 19 -28.17 2.32 -9.10
C GLU A 19 -28.83 3.23 -8.08
N ARG A 20 -28.67 2.94 -6.79
CA ARG A 20 -29.18 3.78 -5.70
C ARG A 20 -28.50 5.15 -5.70
N TYR A 21 -27.17 5.19 -5.85
CA TYR A 21 -26.41 6.44 -5.94
C TYR A 21 -26.85 7.27 -7.16
N GLU A 22 -27.00 6.66 -8.32
CA GLU A 22 -27.43 7.36 -9.54
C GLU A 22 -28.84 7.96 -9.44
N ARG A 23 -29.74 7.27 -8.73
CA ARG A 23 -31.10 7.74 -8.47
C ARG A 23 -31.16 8.89 -7.47
N GLU A 24 -30.34 8.86 -6.42
CA GLU A 24 -30.43 9.78 -5.29
C GLU A 24 -29.48 10.98 -5.38
N VAL A 25 -28.32 10.80 -6.01
CA VAL A 25 -27.24 11.80 -6.03
C VAL A 25 -26.99 12.32 -7.45
N GLY A 26 -26.85 11.42 -8.42
CA GLY A 26 -26.70 11.79 -9.83
C GLY A 26 -25.89 10.81 -10.66
N LEU A 27 -25.94 11.01 -11.98
CA LEU A 27 -25.38 10.10 -12.97
C LEU A 27 -23.86 9.91 -12.85
N LEU A 28 -23.43 8.66 -13.00
CA LEU A 28 -22.02 8.27 -13.10
C LEU A 28 -21.66 8.09 -14.59
N ASN A 29 -21.32 9.20 -15.25
CA ASN A 29 -21.12 9.27 -16.70
C ASN A 29 -20.14 8.24 -17.27
N GLY A 30 -19.17 7.78 -16.49
CA GLY A 30 -18.18 6.79 -16.90
C GLY A 30 -18.69 5.36 -17.01
N ILE A 31 -19.86 5.05 -16.44
CA ILE A 31 -20.45 3.70 -16.37
C ILE A 31 -21.87 3.64 -16.97
N THR A 32 -22.18 4.56 -17.88
CA THR A 32 -23.41 4.53 -18.69
C THR A 32 -23.42 3.33 -19.64
N TYR A 33 -22.27 2.99 -20.20
CA TYR A 33 -22.07 1.76 -20.97
C TYR A 33 -22.01 0.54 -20.05
N PHE A 34 -22.70 -0.53 -20.45
CA PHE A 34 -22.80 -1.77 -19.68
C PHE A 34 -21.43 -2.38 -19.38
N GLU A 35 -20.54 -2.41 -20.38
CA GLU A 35 -19.20 -2.97 -20.28
C GLU A 35 -18.36 -2.18 -19.26
N ASN A 36 -18.53 -0.86 -19.22
CA ASN A 36 -17.82 -0.02 -18.27
C ASN A 36 -18.26 -0.28 -16.83
N ARG A 37 -19.57 -0.42 -16.63
CA ARG A 37 -20.17 -0.75 -15.33
C ARG A 37 -19.68 -2.10 -14.83
N GLN A 38 -19.75 -3.12 -15.69
CA GLN A 38 -19.30 -4.48 -15.34
C GLN A 38 -17.82 -4.50 -14.99
N ALA A 39 -16.96 -3.88 -15.82
CA ALA A 39 -15.53 -3.84 -15.54
C ALA A 39 -15.21 -3.08 -14.25
N LEU A 40 -15.91 -2.00 -13.90
CA LEU A 40 -15.73 -1.31 -12.63
C LEU A 40 -16.08 -2.23 -11.44
N ILE A 41 -17.22 -2.91 -11.51
CA ILE A 41 -17.65 -3.87 -10.47
C ILE A 41 -16.61 -4.97 -10.29
N GLU A 42 -16.09 -5.55 -11.38
CA GLU A 42 -15.07 -6.58 -11.28
C GLU A 42 -13.76 -6.05 -10.68
N GLN A 43 -13.37 -4.80 -10.96
CA GLN A 43 -12.20 -4.17 -10.34
C GLN A 43 -12.41 -3.89 -8.84
N ILE A 44 -13.62 -3.48 -8.43
CA ILE A 44 -13.96 -3.31 -7.00
C ILE A 44 -13.89 -4.67 -6.28
N ILE A 45 -14.46 -5.71 -6.87
CA ILE A 45 -14.40 -7.07 -6.31
C ILE A 45 -12.97 -7.57 -6.20
N ASP A 46 -12.13 -7.35 -7.22
CA ASP A 46 -10.71 -7.70 -7.16
C ASP A 46 -9.98 -6.96 -6.03
N SER A 47 -10.29 -5.67 -5.84
CA SER A 47 -9.71 -4.88 -4.75
C SER A 47 -10.15 -5.36 -3.36
N ILE A 48 -11.44 -5.61 -3.15
CA ILE A 48 -11.99 -6.23 -1.92
C ILE A 48 -11.27 -7.53 -1.61
N ARG A 49 -11.08 -8.39 -2.62
CA ARG A 49 -10.38 -9.67 -2.46
C ARG A 49 -8.93 -9.51 -2.05
N ARG A 50 -8.23 -8.52 -2.60
CA ARG A 50 -6.84 -8.25 -2.23
C ARG A 50 -6.72 -7.77 -0.78
N VAL A 51 -7.68 -6.97 -0.31
CA VAL A 51 -7.76 -6.57 1.11
C VAL A 51 -8.00 -7.80 2.00
N GLN A 52 -9.02 -8.60 1.69
CA GLN A 52 -9.36 -9.81 2.44
C GLN A 52 -8.24 -10.84 2.45
N TYR A 53 -7.50 -10.98 1.35
CA TYR A 53 -6.36 -11.88 1.28
C TYR A 53 -5.26 -11.50 2.27
N VAL A 54 -4.95 -10.21 2.39
CA VAL A 54 -3.94 -9.72 3.35
C VAL A 54 -4.42 -9.94 4.79
N GLN A 55 -5.69 -9.65 5.08
CA GLN A 55 -6.29 -9.91 6.40
C GLN A 55 -6.26 -11.41 6.75
N ALA A 56 -6.55 -12.28 5.79
CA ALA A 56 -6.49 -13.73 5.96
C ALA A 56 -5.06 -14.26 6.17
N ILE A 57 -4.04 -13.63 5.57
CA ILE A 57 -2.63 -13.93 5.91
C ILE A 57 -2.37 -13.53 7.37
N GLY A 58 -2.91 -12.39 7.80
CA GLY A 58 -2.81 -11.91 9.17
C GLY A 58 -3.26 -12.93 10.23
N SER A 59 -4.20 -13.80 9.93
CA SER A 59 -4.72 -14.80 10.88
C SER A 59 -4.02 -16.17 10.82
N GLN A 60 -2.98 -16.33 9.99
CA GLN A 60 -2.31 -17.62 9.78
C GLN A 60 -1.06 -17.78 10.65
N GLN A 61 -0.73 -19.03 10.98
CA GLN A 61 0.59 -19.37 11.47
C GLN A 61 1.60 -19.23 10.32
N ILE A 62 2.62 -18.41 10.53
CA ILE A 62 3.64 -18.13 9.52
C ILE A 62 4.88 -18.99 9.79
N SER A 63 5.37 -19.70 8.77
CA SER A 63 6.64 -20.46 8.85
C SER A 63 7.83 -19.53 9.08
N GLN A 64 8.83 -20.00 9.84
CA GLN A 64 10.09 -19.29 10.04
C GLN A 64 10.84 -19.01 8.73
N ASP A 65 10.67 -19.85 7.70
CA ASP A 65 11.26 -19.59 6.38
C ASP A 65 10.75 -18.31 5.71
N ARG A 66 9.60 -17.77 6.17
CA ARG A 66 9.06 -16.51 5.66
C ARG A 66 9.74 -15.28 6.27
N VAL A 67 10.41 -15.43 7.43
CA VAL A 67 11.17 -14.36 8.09
C VAL A 67 12.65 -14.40 7.79
N ASP A 68 13.21 -15.54 7.42
CA ASP A 68 14.63 -15.69 7.10
C ASP A 68 14.94 -15.10 5.71
N PRO A 69 15.74 -14.02 5.60
CA PRO A 69 16.11 -13.45 4.32
C PRO A 69 17.04 -14.33 3.49
N ASN A 70 17.62 -15.39 4.05
CA ASN A 70 18.37 -16.39 3.27
C ASN A 70 17.45 -17.40 2.59
N SER A 71 16.18 -17.47 3.00
CA SER A 71 15.20 -18.35 2.40
C SER A 71 14.65 -17.79 1.08
N SER A 72 14.42 -18.68 0.12
CA SER A 72 13.65 -18.37 -1.09
C SER A 72 12.19 -18.02 -0.79
N LEU A 73 11.70 -18.41 0.40
CA LEU A 73 10.34 -18.17 0.84
C LEU A 73 10.14 -16.82 1.54
N PHE A 74 11.20 -16.06 1.83
CA PHE A 74 11.10 -14.74 2.46
C PHE A 74 9.99 -13.89 1.85
N ASP A 75 9.10 -13.37 2.69
CA ASP A 75 8.04 -12.46 2.30
C ASP A 75 7.88 -11.42 3.39
N PRO A 76 8.20 -10.13 3.14
CA PRO A 76 8.23 -9.11 4.18
C PRO A 76 6.86 -8.87 4.82
N LEU A 77 5.76 -9.09 4.09
CA LEU A 77 4.41 -8.92 4.67
C LEU A 77 4.04 -10.10 5.58
N LYS A 78 4.42 -11.33 5.20
CA LYS A 78 4.27 -12.49 6.10
C LYS A 78 5.21 -12.40 7.30
N ALA A 79 6.42 -11.91 7.09
CA ALA A 79 7.37 -11.66 8.15
C ALA A 79 6.83 -10.63 9.13
N ALA A 80 6.19 -9.56 8.66
CA ALA A 80 5.52 -8.60 9.52
C ALA A 80 4.42 -9.25 10.38
N VAL A 81 3.59 -10.13 9.80
CA VAL A 81 2.59 -10.91 10.57
C VAL A 81 3.25 -11.79 11.63
N PHE A 82 4.34 -12.48 11.27
CA PHE A 82 5.09 -13.28 12.23
C PHE A 82 5.57 -12.44 13.42
N TYR A 83 6.25 -11.31 13.17
CA TYR A 83 6.78 -10.48 14.24
C TYR A 83 5.69 -9.85 15.10
N ARG A 84 4.59 -9.41 14.49
CA ARG A 84 3.40 -8.94 15.23
C ARG A 84 2.86 -10.00 16.18
N ASN A 85 2.67 -11.24 15.69
CA ASN A 85 2.17 -12.35 16.50
C ASN A 85 3.11 -12.75 17.64
N ASN A 86 4.39 -12.41 17.54
CA ASN A 86 5.40 -12.64 18.56
C ASN A 86 5.71 -11.38 19.39
N GLY A 87 4.86 -10.34 19.33
CA GLY A 87 4.99 -9.13 20.14
C GLY A 87 6.07 -8.14 19.69
N ASN A 88 6.75 -8.38 18.57
CA ASN A 88 7.74 -7.47 18.01
C ASN A 88 7.09 -6.51 16.99
N HIS A 89 6.38 -5.52 17.53
CA HIS A 89 5.57 -4.61 16.74
C HIS A 89 6.39 -3.69 15.83
N ASP A 90 7.52 -3.16 16.30
CA ASP A 90 8.35 -2.27 15.50
C ASP A 90 9.00 -2.99 14.31
N GLU A 91 9.45 -4.23 14.50
CA GLU A 91 9.99 -5.04 13.38
C GLU A 91 8.91 -5.31 12.33
N ALA A 92 7.67 -5.54 12.77
CA ALA A 92 6.56 -5.73 11.85
C ALA A 92 6.29 -4.47 11.00
N CYS A 93 6.25 -3.29 11.63
CA CYS A 93 6.07 -2.02 10.92
C CYS A 93 7.25 -1.72 9.99
N TRP A 94 8.47 -2.01 10.43
CA TRP A 94 9.69 -1.86 9.64
C TRP A 94 9.66 -2.70 8.35
N LEU A 95 9.26 -3.96 8.45
CA LEU A 95 9.14 -4.84 7.28
C LEU A 95 8.03 -4.39 6.32
N VAL A 96 6.92 -3.85 6.83
CA VAL A 96 5.89 -3.22 5.99
C VAL A 96 6.46 -2.00 5.27
N TYR A 97 7.22 -1.14 5.95
CA TYR A 97 7.88 0.00 5.31
C TYR A 97 8.82 -0.46 4.19
N LEU A 98 9.66 -1.47 4.44
CA LEU A 98 10.56 -2.02 3.41
C LEU A 98 9.78 -2.62 2.23
N ALA A 99 8.70 -3.35 2.50
CA ALA A 99 7.83 -3.91 1.47
C ALA A 99 7.26 -2.81 0.56
N ILE A 100 6.82 -1.68 1.12
CA ILE A 100 6.28 -0.55 0.36
C ILE A 100 7.39 0.26 -0.32
N HIS A 101 8.52 0.47 0.34
CA HIS A 101 9.63 1.24 -0.22
C HIS A 101 10.21 0.58 -1.48
N PHE A 102 10.43 -0.73 -1.42
CA PHE A 102 10.97 -1.50 -2.54
C PHE A 102 9.88 -1.94 -3.52
N GLY A 103 8.71 -2.32 -3.01
CA GLY A 103 7.64 -2.93 -3.80
C GLY A 103 7.98 -4.36 -4.25
N LYS A 104 6.93 -5.17 -4.46
CA LYS A 104 7.07 -6.47 -5.09
C LYS A 104 7.23 -6.29 -6.60
N HIS A 105 8.29 -6.83 -7.18
CA HIS A 105 8.44 -6.84 -8.64
C HIS A 105 7.72 -8.06 -9.23
N LEU A 106 7.08 -7.89 -10.40
CA LEU A 106 6.32 -8.97 -11.05
C LEU A 106 7.17 -10.23 -11.31
N VAL A 107 8.43 -10.03 -11.70
CA VAL A 107 9.36 -11.12 -12.04
C VAL A 107 10.31 -11.47 -10.89
N ASP A 108 10.78 -10.46 -10.14
CA ASP A 108 11.82 -10.68 -9.11
C ASP A 108 11.19 -10.98 -7.74
N GLY A 109 9.87 -10.87 -7.62
CA GLY A 109 9.15 -11.02 -6.37
C GLY A 109 9.67 -10.06 -5.30
N TRP A 110 10.00 -10.61 -4.14
CA TRP A 110 10.56 -9.88 -2.99
C TRP A 110 12.09 -9.85 -2.98
N ARG A 111 12.77 -10.22 -4.08
CA ARG A 111 14.23 -10.35 -4.13
C ARG A 111 14.96 -9.10 -3.65
N LEU A 112 14.53 -7.93 -4.12
CA LEU A 112 15.15 -6.67 -3.73
C LEU A 112 15.04 -6.43 -2.21
N THR A 113 13.84 -6.57 -1.64
CA THR A 113 13.61 -6.40 -0.20
C THR A 113 14.43 -7.40 0.60
N ARG A 114 14.42 -8.67 0.19
CA ARG A 114 15.16 -9.76 0.83
C ARG A 114 16.66 -9.49 0.87
N ASP A 115 17.24 -9.13 -0.26
CA ASP A 115 18.70 -8.95 -0.38
C ASP A 115 19.19 -7.71 0.35
N ILE A 116 18.40 -6.63 0.40
CA ILE A 116 18.71 -5.46 1.24
C ILE A 116 18.53 -5.83 2.71
N TYR A 117 17.34 -6.28 3.13
CA TYR A 117 17.05 -6.58 4.54
C TYR A 117 18.03 -7.60 5.13
N GLY A 118 18.33 -8.67 4.38
CA GLY A 118 19.32 -9.68 4.78
C GLY A 118 20.77 -9.28 4.62
N ALA A 119 21.07 -8.06 4.14
CA ALA A 119 22.42 -7.60 3.85
C ALA A 119 23.24 -8.61 3.02
N LEU A 120 22.61 -9.27 2.04
CA LEU A 120 23.19 -10.37 1.24
C LEU A 120 23.76 -11.54 2.07
N GLY A 121 23.21 -11.81 3.26
CA GLY A 121 23.64 -12.93 4.11
C GLY A 121 24.91 -12.64 4.92
N MET A 122 25.24 -11.38 5.18
CA MET A 122 26.39 -11.00 6.00
C MET A 122 26.33 -11.57 7.42
N THR A 123 27.51 -11.83 8.00
CA THR A 123 27.69 -12.43 9.34
C THR A 123 27.10 -11.59 10.47
N ASN A 124 27.01 -10.26 10.28
CA ASN A 124 26.50 -9.35 11.30
C ASN A 124 24.95 -9.31 11.36
N GLY A 125 24.28 -10.14 10.55
CA GLY A 125 22.84 -10.28 10.55
C GLY A 125 22.10 -9.26 9.67
N PRO A 126 20.76 -9.38 9.61
CA PRO A 126 19.90 -8.50 8.83
C PRO A 126 19.78 -7.09 9.41
N PHE A 127 19.38 -6.13 8.57
CA PHE A 127 18.98 -4.78 8.98
C PHE A 127 17.60 -4.78 9.65
N THR A 128 17.51 -5.36 10.84
CA THR A 128 16.31 -5.32 11.70
C THR A 128 16.04 -3.89 12.17
N TRP A 129 14.83 -3.66 12.70
CA TRP A 129 14.49 -2.41 13.36
C TRP A 129 15.49 -2.08 14.48
N GLN A 130 15.89 -3.06 15.28
CA GLN A 130 16.86 -2.86 16.36
C GLN A 130 18.21 -2.32 15.85
N VAL A 131 18.70 -2.85 14.73
CA VAL A 131 19.91 -2.35 14.07
C VAL A 131 19.68 -0.94 13.55
N MET A 132 18.56 -0.73 12.85
CA MET A 132 18.27 0.53 12.18
C MET A 132 18.05 1.70 13.16
N GLN A 133 17.34 1.49 14.27
CA GLN A 133 17.13 2.54 15.28
C GLN A 133 18.44 2.94 15.98
N GLY A 134 19.37 2.00 16.16
CA GLY A 134 20.70 2.27 16.74
C GLY A 134 21.68 2.88 15.75
N TYR A 135 21.55 2.53 14.47
CA TYR A 135 22.40 3.04 13.40
C TYR A 135 21.63 3.33 12.10
N PRO A 136 20.94 4.48 12.01
CA PRO A 136 20.09 4.82 10.86
C PRO A 136 20.81 4.89 9.49
N ASN A 137 22.14 5.05 9.50
CA ASN A 137 22.95 5.10 8.27
C ASN A 137 23.37 3.71 7.75
N ALA A 138 23.10 2.61 8.47
CA ALA A 138 23.62 1.28 8.18
C ALA A 138 23.44 0.86 6.71
N ILE A 139 22.22 1.00 6.17
CA ILE A 139 21.92 0.64 4.77
C ILE A 139 22.69 1.53 3.78
N ASN A 140 22.85 2.83 4.06
CA ASN A 140 23.58 3.71 3.16
C ASN A 140 25.06 3.33 3.06
N ASP A 141 25.67 3.03 4.20
CA ASP A 141 27.09 2.71 4.27
C ASP A 141 27.36 1.33 3.68
N TRP A 142 26.46 0.38 3.93
CA TRP A 142 26.47 -0.91 3.28
C TRP A 142 26.30 -0.80 1.76
N LEU A 143 25.35 -0.01 1.27
CA LEU A 143 25.19 0.23 -0.17
C LEU A 143 26.44 0.89 -0.77
N SER A 144 27.10 1.80 -0.04
CA SER A 144 28.33 2.45 -0.52
C SER A 144 29.46 1.44 -0.78
N GLN A 145 29.49 0.35 -0.03
CA GLN A 145 30.48 -0.72 -0.16
C GLN A 145 30.05 -1.81 -1.16
N ASN A 146 28.75 -2.12 -1.24
CA ASN A 146 28.25 -3.31 -1.94
C ASN A 146 27.57 -3.00 -3.29
N TYR A 147 27.22 -1.73 -3.56
CA TYR A 147 26.41 -1.36 -4.72
C TYR A 147 27.01 -1.81 -6.06
N GLN A 148 28.34 -1.69 -6.24
CA GLN A 148 29.00 -2.12 -7.48
C GLN A 148 28.91 -3.64 -7.66
N ALA A 149 29.20 -4.41 -6.61
CA ALA A 149 29.08 -5.88 -6.66
C ALA A 149 27.64 -6.31 -6.94
N MET A 150 26.65 -5.70 -6.27
CA MET A 150 25.22 -5.95 -6.49
C MET A 150 24.74 -5.67 -7.91
N ARG A 151 25.43 -4.80 -8.65
CA ARG A 151 25.08 -4.53 -10.05
C ARG A 151 25.67 -5.54 -11.03
N ASN A 152 26.74 -6.22 -10.63
CA ASN A 152 27.56 -7.02 -11.51
C ASN A 152 27.46 -8.53 -11.23
N ASP A 153 26.72 -8.94 -10.20
CA ASP A 153 26.56 -10.34 -9.78
C ASP A 153 25.55 -11.15 -10.63
N GLY A 154 24.97 -10.55 -11.67
CA GLY A 154 23.99 -11.19 -12.56
C GLY A 154 22.60 -11.38 -11.94
N VAL A 155 22.34 -10.89 -10.74
CA VAL A 155 21.04 -11.03 -10.06
C VAL A 155 20.18 -9.78 -10.29
N SER A 156 18.99 -9.98 -10.86
CA SER A 156 18.03 -8.88 -11.04
C SER A 156 17.41 -8.44 -9.71
N ARG A 157 17.50 -7.14 -9.42
CA ARG A 157 16.95 -6.51 -8.22
C ARG A 157 16.19 -5.24 -8.59
N ARG A 158 14.98 -5.41 -9.10
CA ARG A 158 14.13 -4.29 -9.53
C ARG A 158 13.14 -3.88 -8.45
N PHE A 159 12.87 -2.58 -8.39
CA PHE A 159 11.78 -2.02 -7.61
C PHE A 159 10.43 -2.42 -8.23
N GLY A 160 9.41 -2.58 -7.39
CA GLY A 160 8.02 -2.76 -7.83
C GLY A 160 7.49 -1.55 -8.61
N ASN A 161 6.37 -1.72 -9.32
CA ASN A 161 5.86 -0.72 -10.27
C ASN A 161 5.57 0.65 -9.62
N HIS A 162 5.04 0.68 -8.39
CA HIS A 162 4.80 1.93 -7.65
C HIS A 162 6.10 2.66 -7.22
N ARG A 163 7.25 1.99 -7.31
CA ARG A 163 8.56 2.44 -6.83
C ARG A 163 9.64 2.41 -7.93
N LYS A 164 9.25 2.22 -9.20
CA LYS A 164 10.16 2.03 -10.33
C LYS A 164 11.14 3.18 -10.60
N TYR A 165 10.92 4.35 -10.00
CA TYR A 165 11.77 5.53 -10.11
C TYR A 165 12.73 5.70 -8.91
N GLU A 166 12.69 4.79 -7.94
CA GLU A 166 13.66 4.76 -6.84
C GLU A 166 15.01 4.18 -7.30
N THR A 167 16.04 4.36 -6.46
CA THR A 167 17.41 3.96 -6.80
C THR A 167 18.19 3.42 -5.61
N LEU A 168 18.97 2.37 -5.85
CA LEU A 168 19.95 1.83 -4.90
C LEU A 168 21.27 2.61 -4.89
N ARG A 169 21.45 3.60 -5.78
CA ARG A 169 22.70 4.39 -5.82
C ARG A 169 22.96 5.04 -4.45
N PRO A 170 24.15 4.86 -3.86
CA PRO A 170 24.52 5.45 -2.56
C PRO A 170 24.75 6.96 -2.72
N THR A 171 23.65 7.69 -2.80
CA THR A 171 23.64 9.14 -2.99
C THR A 171 22.73 9.75 -1.92
N SER A 172 22.88 11.06 -1.67
CA SER A 172 22.02 11.82 -0.75
C SER A 172 20.53 11.79 -1.12
N LYS A 173 20.17 11.28 -2.31
CA LYS A 173 18.78 11.15 -2.79
C LYS A 173 18.34 9.69 -2.97
N GLY A 174 19.19 8.71 -2.69
CA GLY A 174 18.95 7.28 -2.92
C GLY A 174 18.25 6.57 -1.76
N THR A 175 18.16 5.23 -1.88
CA THR A 175 17.51 4.33 -0.90
C THR A 175 18.03 4.55 0.51
N GLY A 176 19.35 4.65 0.71
CA GLY A 176 19.94 4.88 2.03
C GLY A 176 19.40 6.14 2.72
N ALA A 177 19.31 7.25 1.98
CA ALA A 177 18.75 8.51 2.49
C ALA A 177 17.24 8.42 2.78
N ALA A 178 16.48 7.72 1.93
CA ALA A 178 15.04 7.49 2.15
C ALA A 178 14.78 6.66 3.42
N VAL A 179 15.51 5.55 3.59
CA VAL A 179 15.44 4.68 4.77
C VAL A 179 15.81 5.46 6.02
N ARG A 180 16.96 6.14 6.03
CA ARG A 180 17.40 6.93 7.18
C ARG A 180 16.32 7.93 7.59
N SER A 181 15.73 8.65 6.64
CA SER A 181 14.67 9.62 6.94
C SER A 181 13.41 8.99 7.53
N TYR A 182 13.12 7.73 7.24
CA TYR A 182 12.02 6.99 7.83
C TYR A 182 12.32 6.68 9.29
N VAL A 183 13.49 6.09 9.55
CA VAL A 183 13.95 5.74 10.90
C VAL A 183 14.00 7.00 11.78
N ASP A 184 14.69 8.05 11.30
CA ASP A 184 14.79 9.34 12.00
C ASP A 184 13.42 9.96 12.28
N TRP A 185 12.41 9.71 11.44
CA TRP A 185 11.07 10.23 11.63
C TRP A 185 10.26 9.42 12.65
N VAL A 186 10.34 8.09 12.64
CA VAL A 186 9.70 7.24 13.66
C VAL A 186 10.29 7.53 15.04
N MET A 187 11.62 7.65 15.13
CA MET A 187 12.31 7.91 16.40
C MET A 187 11.97 9.27 17.03
N ARG A 188 11.40 10.23 16.28
CA ARG A 188 10.85 11.48 16.87
C ARG A 188 9.63 11.24 17.75
N TYR A 189 8.97 10.10 17.58
CA TYR A 189 7.85 9.67 18.41
C TYR A 189 8.27 8.67 19.50
N GLY A 190 9.46 8.09 19.41
CA GLY A 190 9.95 7.02 20.29
C GLY A 190 9.93 5.68 19.58
N SER A 191 8.74 5.19 19.22
CA SER A 191 8.50 3.93 18.51
C SER A 191 7.37 4.07 17.48
N HIS A 192 7.09 3.01 16.70
CA HIS A 192 5.89 2.98 15.86
C HIS A 192 4.62 2.99 16.72
N GLY A 193 4.63 2.26 17.85
CA GLY A 193 3.52 2.22 18.80
C GLY A 193 3.17 3.60 19.34
N ASP A 194 4.17 4.35 19.83
CA ASP A 194 3.97 5.71 20.35
C ASP A 194 3.42 6.67 19.28
N TRP A 195 3.86 6.50 18.03
CA TRP A 195 3.35 7.28 16.90
C TRP A 195 1.86 6.98 16.63
N PHE A 196 1.44 5.71 16.69
CA PHE A 196 0.04 5.31 16.53
C PHE A 196 -0.82 5.76 17.72
N ASP A 197 -0.37 5.56 18.96
CA ASP A 197 -1.07 6.00 20.17
C ASP A 197 -1.31 7.51 20.16
N ARG A 198 -0.30 8.28 19.74
CA ARG A 198 -0.44 9.73 19.58
C ARG A 198 -1.49 10.09 18.53
N SER A 199 -1.57 9.34 17.43
CA SER A 199 -2.57 9.59 16.39
C SER A 199 -3.99 9.33 16.87
N ILE A 200 -4.21 8.23 17.59
CA ILE A 200 -5.51 7.84 18.12
C ILE A 200 -5.95 8.83 19.20
N LYS A 201 -5.03 9.23 20.08
CA LYS A 201 -5.29 10.28 21.08
C LYS A 201 -5.66 11.61 20.44
N THR A 202 -4.94 12.01 19.39
CA THR A 202 -5.21 13.27 18.67
C THR A 202 -6.55 13.22 17.94
N ALA A 203 -6.91 12.06 17.41
CA ALA A 203 -8.16 11.80 16.72
C ALA A 203 -9.34 11.49 17.64
N GLN A 204 -9.16 11.56 18.98
CA GLN A 204 -10.19 11.24 19.97
C GLN A 204 -10.82 9.86 19.76
N GLY A 205 -10.02 8.89 19.32
CA GLY A 205 -10.47 7.52 19.04
C GLY A 205 -11.04 7.29 17.65
N ASP A 206 -11.24 8.32 16.83
CA ASP A 206 -11.73 8.15 15.46
C ASP A 206 -10.62 7.60 14.54
N ARG A 207 -10.86 6.42 13.97
CA ARG A 207 -9.88 5.69 13.13
C ARG A 207 -9.58 6.40 11.80
N ARG A 208 -10.56 7.12 11.25
CA ARG A 208 -10.46 7.87 9.99
C ARG A 208 -9.69 9.17 10.18
N GLU A 209 -9.96 9.87 11.27
CA GLU A 209 -9.17 11.05 11.66
C GLU A 209 -7.74 10.66 12.08
N ALA A 210 -7.55 9.51 12.72
CA ALA A 210 -6.20 8.99 13.02
C ALA A 210 -5.41 8.74 11.73
N PHE A 211 -6.00 8.06 10.73
CA PHE A 211 -5.37 7.89 9.42
C PHE A 211 -5.01 9.23 8.78
N SER A 212 -5.95 10.18 8.76
CA SER A 212 -5.77 11.53 8.23
C SER A 212 -4.59 12.24 8.87
N TRP A 213 -4.50 12.15 10.19
CA TRP A 213 -3.40 12.71 10.96
C TRP A 213 -2.06 12.05 10.61
N LEU A 214 -1.99 10.71 10.60
CA LEU A 214 -0.78 9.95 10.25
C LEU A 214 -0.30 10.31 8.83
N TYR A 215 -1.22 10.35 7.86
CA TYR A 215 -0.92 10.65 6.46
C TYR A 215 -0.33 12.06 6.29
N ARG A 216 -0.92 13.06 6.95
CA ARG A 216 -0.50 14.47 6.89
C ARG A 216 0.83 14.73 7.61
N THR A 217 1.06 14.04 8.72
CA THR A 217 2.24 14.24 9.57
C THR A 217 3.45 13.41 9.15
N MET A 218 3.27 12.39 8.30
CA MET A 218 4.37 11.61 7.74
C MET A 218 5.28 12.45 6.85
N ARG A 219 6.54 12.63 7.26
CA ARG A 219 7.56 13.44 6.55
C ARG A 219 8.80 12.60 6.31
N VAL A 220 8.68 11.69 5.35
CA VAL A 220 9.74 10.74 4.96
C VAL A 220 10.21 11.04 3.54
N HIS A 221 11.52 11.14 3.35
CA HIS A 221 12.13 11.45 2.06
C HIS A 221 11.80 10.36 1.03
N LYS A 222 11.42 10.76 -0.19
CA LYS A 222 11.01 9.87 -1.29
C LYS A 222 9.80 8.98 -1.00
N PHE A 223 9.07 9.28 0.07
CA PHE A 223 7.85 8.59 0.46
C PHE A 223 6.64 9.50 0.18
N GLY A 224 6.36 9.69 -1.11
CA GLY A 224 5.28 10.54 -1.61
C GLY A 224 3.88 9.94 -1.36
N ARG A 225 2.85 10.57 -1.93
CA ARG A 225 1.43 10.20 -1.73
C ARG A 225 1.15 8.70 -1.81
N THR A 226 1.54 8.06 -2.91
CA THR A 226 1.29 6.62 -3.13
C THR A 226 1.93 5.77 -2.04
N ALA A 227 3.20 6.01 -1.70
CA ALA A 227 3.88 5.22 -0.68
C ALA A 227 3.28 5.43 0.71
N LYS A 228 2.88 6.66 1.06
CA LYS A 228 2.20 6.94 2.34
C LYS A 228 0.87 6.22 2.44
N PHE A 229 0.06 6.31 1.39
CA PHE A 229 -1.26 5.66 1.36
C PHE A 229 -1.11 4.14 1.40
N ASP A 230 -0.23 3.56 0.57
CA ASP A 230 0.05 2.13 0.54
C ASP A 230 0.58 1.63 1.89
N TYR A 231 1.45 2.39 2.55
CA TYR A 231 1.99 2.05 3.87
C TYR A 231 0.92 2.04 4.96
N LEU A 232 0.19 3.14 5.13
CA LEU A 232 -0.84 3.24 6.18
C LEU A 232 -1.98 2.24 5.97
N THR A 233 -2.40 2.02 4.73
CA THR A 233 -3.42 1.03 4.44
C THR A 233 -2.90 -0.40 4.64
N MET A 234 -1.62 -0.68 4.36
CA MET A 234 -1.02 -1.98 4.67
C MET A 234 -0.92 -2.23 6.17
N LEU A 235 -0.54 -1.22 6.96
CA LEU A 235 -0.56 -1.32 8.42
C LEU A 235 -1.96 -1.64 8.95
N ALA A 236 -3.00 -0.96 8.42
CA ALA A 236 -4.39 -1.23 8.78
C ALA A 236 -4.82 -2.67 8.43
N LYS A 237 -4.51 -3.13 7.20
CA LYS A 237 -4.85 -4.49 6.74
C LYS A 237 -4.17 -5.59 7.54
N LEU A 238 -2.97 -5.32 8.04
CA LEU A 238 -2.19 -6.25 8.87
C LEU A 238 -2.46 -6.05 10.36
N ASP A 239 -3.46 -5.26 10.73
CA ASP A 239 -3.81 -5.00 12.13
C ASP A 239 -2.60 -4.53 12.97
N LEU A 240 -1.75 -3.71 12.36
CA LEU A 240 -0.62 -3.06 13.00
C LEU A 240 -0.97 -1.65 13.47
N ALA A 241 -2.04 -1.06 12.95
CA ALA A 241 -2.52 0.24 13.41
C ALA A 241 -4.05 0.26 13.32
N PRO A 242 -4.76 0.69 14.37
CA PRO A 242 -6.23 0.75 14.39
C PRO A 242 -6.75 1.98 13.61
N ILE A 243 -6.41 2.07 12.33
CA ILE A 243 -6.72 3.21 11.47
C ILE A 243 -7.53 2.78 10.25
N GLU A 244 -8.13 3.74 9.55
CA GLU A 244 -8.93 3.51 8.34
C GLU A 244 -8.80 4.70 7.40
N ALA A 245 -8.58 4.48 6.11
CA ALA A 245 -8.47 5.59 5.16
C ALA A 245 -9.77 6.41 5.10
N ASN A 246 -9.68 7.71 5.36
CA ASN A 246 -10.82 8.63 5.37
C ASN A 246 -11.21 9.15 3.98
N SER A 247 -10.30 9.10 3.00
CA SER A 247 -10.56 9.43 1.60
C SER A 247 -9.65 8.63 0.66
N ALA A 248 -9.84 8.78 -0.65
CA ALA A 248 -8.96 8.18 -1.65
C ALA A 248 -7.73 9.05 -1.95
N TYR A 249 -7.55 10.19 -1.27
CA TYR A 249 -6.40 11.10 -1.41
C TYR A 249 -6.08 11.42 -2.88
N LEU A 250 -7.08 11.90 -3.63
CA LEU A 250 -6.95 12.14 -5.06
C LEU A 250 -5.99 13.30 -5.40
N THR A 251 -5.79 14.25 -4.49
CA THR A 251 -4.90 15.38 -4.72
C THR A 251 -3.44 14.90 -4.82
N GLY A 252 -2.84 15.11 -5.99
CA GLY A 252 -1.52 14.59 -6.35
C GLY A 252 -1.51 13.12 -6.81
N ALA A 253 -2.67 12.46 -6.90
CA ALA A 253 -2.80 11.14 -7.51
C ALA A 253 -2.91 11.25 -9.04
N THR A 254 -2.45 10.23 -9.76
CA THR A 254 -2.57 10.16 -11.22
C THR A 254 -3.62 9.13 -11.63
N GLY A 255 -3.38 7.85 -11.38
CA GLY A 255 -4.29 6.75 -11.75
C GLY A 255 -5.68 6.87 -11.10
N PRO A 256 -5.79 6.92 -9.76
CA PRO A 256 -7.07 7.06 -9.08
C PRO A 256 -7.85 8.33 -9.50
N LEU A 257 -7.15 9.45 -9.68
CA LEU A 257 -7.76 10.70 -10.13
C LEU A 257 -8.32 10.58 -11.55
N SER A 258 -7.57 9.97 -12.48
CA SER A 258 -8.06 9.67 -13.83
C SER A 258 -9.30 8.77 -13.78
N GLY A 259 -9.33 7.78 -12.89
CA GLY A 259 -10.51 6.92 -12.68
C GLY A 259 -11.71 7.67 -12.12
N ALA A 260 -11.53 8.52 -11.12
CA ALA A 260 -12.61 9.35 -10.59
C ALA A 260 -13.15 10.34 -11.64
N LYS A 261 -12.26 10.98 -12.41
CA LYS A 261 -12.62 11.84 -13.54
C LYS A 261 -13.41 11.09 -14.62
N LEU A 262 -13.00 9.86 -14.92
CA LEU A 262 -13.73 9.00 -15.83
C LEU A 262 -15.11 8.65 -15.28
N LEU A 263 -15.19 8.22 -14.02
CA LEU A 263 -16.43 7.81 -13.37
C LEU A 263 -17.49 8.92 -13.37
N TYR A 264 -17.12 10.13 -12.92
CA TYR A 264 -18.07 11.24 -12.81
C TYR A 264 -18.17 12.10 -14.08
N GLY A 265 -17.07 12.26 -14.81
CA GLY A 265 -16.99 13.15 -15.96
C GLY A 265 -17.05 12.47 -17.33
N GLY A 266 -17.14 11.13 -17.37
CA GLY A 266 -17.19 10.34 -18.62
C GLY A 266 -15.85 10.25 -19.37
N ARG A 267 -14.79 10.90 -18.87
CA ARG A 267 -13.45 10.89 -19.47
C ARG A 267 -12.36 11.11 -18.43
N THR A 268 -11.22 10.44 -18.59
CA THR A 268 -10.06 10.56 -17.68
C THR A 268 -9.47 11.98 -17.61
N THR A 269 -9.71 12.79 -18.65
CA THR A 269 -9.22 14.17 -18.78
C THR A 269 -10.22 15.23 -18.32
N SER A 270 -11.30 14.84 -17.64
CA SER A 270 -12.31 15.79 -17.14
C SER A 270 -11.68 16.92 -16.29
N SER A 271 -12.27 18.11 -16.35
CA SER A 271 -11.83 19.30 -15.59
C SER A 271 -12.31 19.29 -14.12
N LEU A 272 -13.03 18.24 -13.70
CA LEU A 272 -13.45 18.06 -12.31
C LEU A 272 -12.24 18.08 -11.37
N SER A 273 -12.34 18.89 -10.32
CA SER A 273 -11.30 19.07 -9.31
C SER A 273 -11.15 17.83 -8.44
N ALA A 274 -9.90 17.50 -8.06
CA ALA A 274 -9.59 16.37 -7.19
C ALA A 274 -10.36 16.41 -5.86
N ASP A 275 -10.44 17.58 -5.21
CA ASP A 275 -11.10 17.70 -3.89
C ASP A 275 -12.60 17.40 -3.95
N LYS A 276 -13.30 17.90 -4.97
CA LYS A 276 -14.73 17.57 -5.19
C LYS A 276 -14.91 16.08 -5.49
N LEU A 277 -14.06 15.51 -6.33
CA LEU A 277 -14.11 14.08 -6.65
C LEU A 277 -13.85 13.22 -5.41
N ASP A 278 -12.90 13.60 -4.55
CA ASP A 278 -12.58 12.86 -3.33
C ASP A 278 -13.80 12.87 -2.38
N ALA A 279 -14.47 14.02 -2.23
CA ALA A 279 -15.72 14.11 -1.47
C ALA A 279 -16.84 13.24 -2.07
N SER A 280 -17.01 13.25 -3.39
CA SER A 280 -18.00 12.39 -4.07
C SER A 280 -17.69 10.90 -3.90
N LEU A 281 -16.41 10.51 -3.92
CA LEU A 281 -16.00 9.12 -3.66
C LEU A 281 -16.29 8.67 -2.23
N ILE A 282 -16.11 9.55 -1.24
CA ILE A 282 -16.49 9.26 0.16
C ILE A 282 -17.99 8.97 0.26
N GLU A 283 -18.82 9.76 -0.44
CA GLU A 283 -20.26 9.54 -0.48
C GLU A 283 -20.58 8.22 -1.20
N LEU A 284 -20.06 8.01 -2.41
CA LEU A 284 -20.27 6.80 -3.20
C LEU A 284 -19.87 5.53 -2.44
N ALA A 285 -18.75 5.55 -1.71
CA ALA A 285 -18.31 4.39 -0.95
C ALA A 285 -19.30 3.96 0.15
N LYS A 286 -20.08 4.90 0.72
CA LYS A 286 -21.17 4.55 1.65
C LYS A 286 -22.30 3.80 0.93
N TYR A 287 -22.56 4.15 -0.33
CA TYR A 287 -23.56 3.45 -1.14
C TYR A 287 -23.12 2.05 -1.53
N LEU A 288 -21.82 1.87 -1.78
CA LEU A 288 -21.23 0.60 -2.16
C LEU A 288 -20.86 -0.29 -0.96
N ASP A 289 -20.80 0.28 0.25
CA ASP A 289 -20.32 -0.36 1.47
C ASP A 289 -18.89 -0.93 1.32
N ILE A 290 -17.97 -0.06 0.88
CA ILE A 290 -16.55 -0.38 0.70
C ILE A 290 -15.64 0.67 1.36
N GLY A 291 -14.41 0.28 1.66
CA GLY A 291 -13.39 1.20 2.15
C GLY A 291 -12.74 2.05 1.05
N MET A 292 -11.98 3.06 1.48
CA MET A 292 -11.30 3.97 0.55
C MET A 292 -10.08 3.37 -0.14
N GLN A 293 -9.49 2.31 0.43
CA GLN A 293 -8.42 1.60 -0.26
C GLN A 293 -8.99 0.82 -1.45
N GLU A 294 -10.14 0.17 -1.28
CA GLU A 294 -10.83 -0.59 -2.32
C GLU A 294 -11.24 0.32 -3.47
N MET A 295 -11.81 1.47 -3.14
CA MET A 295 -12.18 2.49 -4.12
C MET A 295 -10.97 3.02 -4.91
N GLU A 296 -9.90 3.40 -4.21
CA GLU A 296 -8.70 3.99 -4.82
C GLU A 296 -8.05 3.05 -5.85
N ASP A 297 -7.90 1.80 -5.46
CA ASP A 297 -7.20 0.78 -6.22
C ASP A 297 -8.08 0.24 -7.37
N ALA A 298 -9.39 0.12 -7.18
CA ALA A 298 -10.32 -0.19 -8.25
C ALA A 298 -10.31 0.88 -9.35
N LEU A 299 -10.39 2.17 -8.99
CA LEU A 299 -10.36 3.27 -9.95
C LEU A 299 -9.02 3.37 -10.68
N CYS A 300 -7.91 3.14 -9.97
CA CYS A 300 -6.57 3.14 -10.56
C CYS A 300 -6.43 2.09 -11.69
N ASN A 301 -7.03 0.92 -11.51
CA ASN A 301 -6.96 -0.17 -12.47
C ASN A 301 -8.03 -0.07 -13.56
N TRP A 302 -9.28 0.22 -13.19
CA TRP A 302 -10.39 0.35 -14.11
C TRP A 302 -10.13 1.37 -15.22
N GLN A 303 -9.60 2.54 -14.89
CA GLN A 303 -9.35 3.61 -15.88
C GLN A 303 -8.39 3.22 -17.02
N LYS A 304 -7.56 2.19 -16.83
CA LYS A 304 -6.62 1.69 -17.85
C LYS A 304 -7.33 0.92 -18.96
N SER A 305 -8.50 0.34 -18.66
CA SER A 305 -9.27 -0.50 -19.58
C SER A 305 -10.75 -0.46 -19.16
N PRO A 306 -11.44 0.68 -19.33
CA PRO A 306 -12.72 0.89 -18.67
C PRO A 306 -13.81 -0.06 -19.13
N GLY A 307 -13.82 -0.50 -20.40
CA GLY A 307 -14.80 -1.48 -20.90
C GLY A 307 -14.35 -2.95 -20.78
N ARG A 308 -13.23 -3.25 -20.10
CA ARG A 308 -12.72 -4.62 -19.99
C ARG A 308 -11.98 -4.84 -18.68
N TYR A 309 -12.46 -5.77 -17.88
CA TYR A 309 -11.74 -6.21 -16.69
C TYR A 309 -10.35 -6.77 -17.02
N VAL A 310 -9.36 -6.32 -16.26
CA VAL A 310 -7.98 -6.80 -16.31
C VAL A 310 -7.54 -7.02 -14.87
N ALA A 311 -7.33 -8.28 -14.50
CA ALA A 311 -6.91 -8.67 -13.16
C ALA A 311 -5.58 -8.00 -12.78
N PHE A 312 -5.47 -7.54 -11.53
CA PHE A 312 -4.22 -7.00 -11.00
C PHE A 312 -3.16 -8.11 -10.88
N ARG A 313 -1.91 -7.81 -11.29
CA ARG A 313 -0.80 -8.79 -11.29
C ARG A 313 0.41 -8.38 -10.44
N GLY A 314 0.38 -7.21 -9.80
CA GLY A 314 1.55 -6.62 -9.13
C GLY A 314 2.28 -5.60 -10.00
#